data_AF-A0AAD9SMQ8-F1
#
_entry.id   AF-A0AAD9SMQ8-F1
#
_cell.length_a   1.000
_cell.length_b   1.000
_cell.length_c   1.000
_cell.angle_alpha   90.00
_cell.angle_beta   90.00
_cell.angle_gamma   90.00
#
_symmetry.space_group_name_H-M   'P 1'
#
loop_
_entity.id
_entity.type
_entity.pdbx_description
1 polymer ?
#
loop_
_entity_poly.entity_id
_entity_poly.type
_entity_poly.pdbx_seq_one_letter_code
_entity_poly.pdbx_strand_id
1 'polypeptide(L)'
;MPGSLWGEENYADATIKMGEKIWRVHRLVVCKQSKYFEKALEGSEFLEEDVNAMLKYLYFHELELSQQKDPITTFVVADYFQVTSLRTKAINELTMGLGQLAKKKYFSNFKKWSHLILGQHADTQLERTMIKVIAENLQMVMHESGAWDELTDAYPLLCKKVLADMTPKPTETDVVKRPAGVAFDDTYHLRSGSNKRGFRPGSTFY
;
A
#
# COMPACT_ATOMS: atom_id res chain seq x y z
N MET A 1 9.03 24.13 25.37
CA MET A 1 8.84 22.71 25.02
C MET A 1 7.79 22.17 25.98
N PRO A 2 6.57 21.82 25.52
CA PRO A 2 5.62 21.13 26.38
C PRO A 2 6.27 19.84 26.90
N GLY A 3 6.07 19.52 28.19
CA GLY A 3 6.75 18.43 28.89
C GLY A 3 6.56 17.09 28.18
N SER A 4 7.67 16.38 27.98
CA SER A 4 7.67 15.11 27.28
C SER A 4 7.47 13.97 28.29
N LEU A 5 6.36 13.24 28.17
CA LEU A 5 6.11 12.03 28.98
C LEU A 5 7.16 10.92 28.78
N TRP A 6 8.00 11.01 27.75
CA TRP A 6 9.06 10.05 27.50
C TRP A 6 10.19 10.15 28.55
N GLY A 7 10.50 9.04 29.21
CA GLY A 7 11.59 8.97 30.20
C GLY A 7 11.26 9.60 31.55
N GLU A 8 10.09 10.20 31.71
CA GLU A 8 9.60 10.66 33.00
C GLU A 8 9.03 9.48 33.81
N GLU A 9 9.35 9.42 35.10
CA GLU A 9 8.76 8.42 36.01
C GLU A 9 7.31 8.75 36.36
N ASN A 10 6.94 10.02 36.21
CA ASN A 10 5.62 10.53 36.54
C ASN A 10 4.58 9.85 35.63
N TYR A 11 3.58 9.21 36.24
CA TYR A 11 2.46 8.52 35.58
C TYR A 11 2.82 7.29 34.74
N ALA A 12 4.07 6.83 34.74
CA ALA A 12 4.45 5.58 34.11
C ALA A 12 3.81 4.39 34.85
N ASP A 13 3.05 3.57 34.13
CA ASP A 13 2.26 2.44 34.64
C ASP A 13 2.77 1.08 34.12
N ALA A 14 3.86 1.07 33.34
CA ALA A 14 4.57 -0.11 32.91
C ALA A 14 6.09 0.10 32.85
N THR A 15 6.82 -1.01 32.93
CA THR A 15 8.27 -1.03 32.75
C THR A 15 8.64 -2.14 31.79
N ILE A 16 9.38 -1.79 30.73
CA ILE A 16 9.99 -2.72 29.80
C ILE A 16 11.43 -2.93 30.25
N LYS A 17 11.82 -4.18 30.54
CA LYS A 17 13.18 -4.54 30.96
C LYS A 17 13.77 -5.50 29.93
N MET A 18 14.96 -5.18 29.42
CA MET A 18 15.74 -6.06 28.53
C MET A 18 17.20 -6.00 28.93
N GLY A 19 17.71 -7.10 29.49
CA GLY A 19 19.03 -7.12 30.11
C GLY A 19 19.15 -6.03 31.19
N GLU A 20 20.14 -5.15 31.03
CA GLU A 20 20.38 -4.01 31.93
C GLU A 20 19.56 -2.76 31.58
N LYS A 21 18.90 -2.74 30.41
CA LYS A 21 18.13 -1.59 29.96
C LYS A 21 16.72 -1.63 30.52
N ILE A 22 16.29 -0.49 31.04
CA ILE A 22 14.98 -0.31 31.68
C ILE A 22 14.32 0.93 31.08
N TRP A 23 13.14 0.75 30.51
CA TRP A 23 12.29 1.85 30.02
C TRP A 23 11.00 1.89 30.82
N ARG A 24 10.73 3.02 31.47
CA ARG A 24 9.43 3.31 32.09
C ARG A 24 8.52 3.91 31.03
N VAL A 25 7.35 3.33 30.84
CA VAL A 25 6.44 3.69 29.74
C VAL A 25 5.00 3.77 30.23
N HIS A 26 4.21 4.54 29.49
CA HIS A 26 2.76 4.67 29.64
C HIS A 26 2.05 3.66 28.72
N ARG A 27 1.39 2.65 29.30
CA ARG A 27 0.68 1.58 28.57
C ARG A 27 -0.29 2.15 27.55
N LEU A 28 -1.04 3.19 27.94
CA LEU A 28 -2.02 3.83 27.06
C LEU A 28 -1.38 4.40 25.78
N VAL A 29 -0.17 4.96 25.87
CA VAL A 29 0.52 5.56 24.72
C VAL A 29 1.06 4.48 23.79
N VAL A 30 1.72 3.46 24.33
CA VAL A 30 2.40 2.42 23.53
C VAL A 30 1.42 1.40 22.96
N CYS A 31 0.48 0.88 23.77
CA CYS A 31 -0.46 -0.17 23.33
C CYS A 31 -1.47 0.36 22.30
N LYS A 32 -1.87 1.63 22.38
CA LYS A 32 -2.77 2.24 21.39
C LYS A 32 -2.18 2.24 19.98
N GLN A 33 -0.85 2.28 19.88
CA GLN A 33 -0.16 2.48 18.61
C GLN A 33 0.56 1.23 18.09
N SER A 34 0.81 0.25 18.97
CA SER A 34 1.56 -0.96 18.66
C SER A 34 0.92 -2.18 19.28
N LYS A 35 0.46 -3.10 18.42
CA LYS A 35 -0.03 -4.42 18.82
C LYS A 35 1.07 -5.33 19.39
N TYR A 36 2.33 -5.07 19.02
CA TYR A 36 3.47 -5.75 19.60
C TYR A 36 3.61 -5.39 21.09
N PHE A 37 3.65 -4.10 21.44
CA PHE A 37 3.79 -3.69 22.84
C PHE A 37 2.57 -4.06 23.69
N GLU A 38 1.37 -4.08 23.12
CA GLU A 38 0.16 -4.59 23.79
C GLU A 38 0.36 -6.04 24.25
N LYS A 39 0.74 -6.94 23.33
CA LYS A 39 1.00 -8.36 23.64
C LYS A 39 2.22 -8.55 24.54
N ALA A 40 3.26 -7.75 24.34
CA ALA A 40 4.50 -7.89 25.10
C ALA A 40 4.30 -7.50 26.57
N LEU A 41 3.50 -6.47 26.84
CA LEU A 41 3.10 -6.08 28.20
C LEU A 41 2.11 -7.06 28.85
N GLU A 42 1.61 -8.04 28.11
CA GLU A 42 0.82 -9.18 28.62
C GLU A 42 1.68 -10.43 28.91
N GLY A 43 3.01 -10.36 28.73
CA GLY A 43 3.95 -11.41 29.10
C GLY A 43 4.68 -12.09 27.94
N SER A 44 4.76 -11.45 26.76
CA SER A 44 5.57 -11.96 25.64
C SER A 44 7.03 -11.49 25.76
N GLU A 45 7.97 -12.27 25.23
CA GLU A 45 9.39 -11.89 25.16
C GLU A 45 9.62 -10.74 24.16
N PHE A 46 10.71 -9.99 24.39
CA PHE A 46 11.11 -8.88 23.54
C PHE A 46 12.44 -9.13 22.84
N LEU A 47 12.61 -8.62 21.62
CA LEU A 47 13.91 -8.40 21.02
C LEU A 47 14.42 -7.01 21.39
N GLU A 48 15.69 -6.92 21.81
CA GLU A 48 16.30 -5.68 22.32
C GLU A 48 16.57 -4.64 21.22
N GLU A 49 16.81 -5.11 20.00
CA GLU A 49 17.15 -4.29 18.86
C GLU A 49 15.97 -3.37 18.51
N ASP A 50 16.26 -2.09 18.29
CA ASP A 50 15.31 -1.04 17.87
C ASP A 50 14.20 -0.63 18.85
N VAL A 51 14.09 -1.23 20.04
CA VAL A 51 13.05 -0.90 21.03
C VAL A 51 13.12 0.57 21.43
N ASN A 52 14.31 1.09 21.73
CA ASN A 52 14.49 2.47 22.16
C ASN A 52 14.08 3.47 21.06
N ALA A 53 14.49 3.22 19.83
CA ALA A 53 14.15 4.06 18.68
C ALA A 53 12.63 4.02 18.41
N MET A 54 12.03 2.83 18.48
CA MET A 54 10.60 2.65 18.30
C MET A 54 9.81 3.36 19.40
N LEU A 55 10.21 3.21 20.66
CA LEU A 55 9.53 3.86 21.77
C LEU A 55 9.62 5.39 21.65
N LYS A 56 10.77 5.97 21.28
CA LYS A 56 10.85 7.41 20.96
C LYS A 56 9.85 7.80 19.86
N TYR A 57 9.77 7.02 18.78
CA TYR A 57 8.80 7.27 17.71
C TYR A 57 7.35 7.25 18.23
N LEU A 58 7.00 6.35 19.14
CA LEU A 58 5.64 6.29 19.70
C LEU A 58 5.26 7.51 20.55
N TYR A 59 6.24 8.22 21.12
CA TYR A 59 6.00 9.42 21.93
C TYR A 59 6.09 10.71 21.12
N PHE A 60 7.04 10.79 20.18
CA PHE A 60 7.36 12.04 19.48
C PHE A 60 6.91 12.04 18.02
N HIS A 61 6.59 10.87 17.46
CA HIS A 61 6.40 10.66 16.02
C HIS A 61 7.62 11.05 15.17
N GLU A 62 8.80 11.08 15.79
CA GLU A 62 10.08 11.36 15.16
C GLU A 62 10.88 10.07 14.99
N LEU A 63 11.39 9.84 13.78
CA LEU A 63 12.30 8.74 13.48
C LEU A 63 13.74 9.15 13.74
N GLU A 64 14.58 8.21 14.17
CA GLU A 64 16.02 8.48 14.22
C GLU A 64 16.57 8.76 12.82
N LEU A 65 17.61 9.60 12.72
CA LEU A 65 18.21 10.01 11.44
C LEU A 65 18.64 8.82 10.56
N SER A 66 18.99 7.69 11.18
CA SER A 66 19.31 6.43 10.48
C SER A 66 18.07 5.83 9.80
N GLN A 67 16.94 5.78 10.51
CA GLN A 67 15.66 5.27 10.01
C GLN A 67 15.10 6.17 8.91
N GLN A 68 15.23 7.50 9.04
CA GLN A 68 14.80 8.44 8.00
C GLN A 68 15.50 8.25 6.65
N LYS A 69 16.69 7.64 6.61
CA LYS A 69 17.47 7.47 5.37
C LYS A 69 17.09 6.25 4.56
N ASP A 70 16.50 5.23 5.20
CA ASP A 70 16.13 3.98 4.53
C ASP A 70 14.68 3.61 4.84
N PRO A 71 13.76 3.83 3.88
CA PRO A 71 12.36 3.49 4.07
C PRO A 71 12.11 1.98 4.14
N ILE A 72 13.02 1.12 3.64
CA ILE A 72 12.89 -0.34 3.78
C ILE A 72 13.17 -0.75 5.22
N THR A 73 14.32 -0.36 5.77
CA THR A 73 14.64 -0.64 7.18
C THR A 73 13.54 -0.11 8.10
N THR A 74 13.06 1.12 7.86
CA THR A 74 11.94 1.67 8.62
C THR A 74 10.67 0.84 8.50
N PHE A 75 10.34 0.35 7.30
CA PHE A 75 9.21 -0.54 7.10
C PHE A 75 9.36 -1.84 7.87
N VAL A 76 10.50 -2.51 7.78
CA VAL A 76 10.76 -3.80 8.44
C VAL A 76 10.62 -3.66 9.95
N VAL A 77 11.22 -2.62 10.52
CA VAL A 77 11.11 -2.30 11.96
C VAL A 77 9.65 -1.99 12.32
N ALA A 78 8.96 -1.16 11.53
CA ALA A 78 7.56 -0.82 11.79
C ALA A 78 6.61 -2.02 11.70
N ASP A 79 6.86 -2.95 10.77
CA ASP A 79 6.08 -4.17 10.61
C ASP A 79 6.33 -5.14 11.77
N TYR A 80 7.59 -5.30 12.18
CA TYR A 80 7.98 -6.08 13.36
C TYR A 80 7.28 -5.57 14.64
N PHE A 81 7.35 -4.26 14.91
CA PHE A 81 6.67 -3.64 16.05
C PHE A 81 5.16 -3.40 15.81
N GLN A 82 4.62 -3.82 14.66
CA GLN A 82 3.21 -3.68 14.29
C GLN A 82 2.67 -2.25 14.44
N VAL A 83 3.48 -1.26 14.06
CA VAL A 83 3.14 0.17 14.10
C VAL A 83 2.62 0.61 12.74
N THR A 84 1.29 0.57 12.60
CA THR A 84 0.62 0.75 11.30
C THR A 84 0.84 2.14 10.69
N SER A 85 0.87 3.20 11.51
CA SER A 85 1.12 4.57 11.05
C SER A 85 2.51 4.72 10.41
N LEU A 86 3.54 4.21 11.09
CA LEU A 86 4.91 4.25 10.60
C LEU A 86 5.10 3.39 9.37
N ARG A 87 4.53 2.18 9.36
CA ARG A 87 4.55 1.28 8.21
C ARG A 87 3.96 1.96 6.96
N THR A 88 2.83 2.64 7.13
CA THR A 88 2.15 3.37 6.05
C THR A 88 3.01 4.53 5.54
N LYS A 89 3.62 5.29 6.47
CA LYS A 89 4.54 6.38 6.12
C LYS A 89 5.74 5.86 5.32
N ALA A 90 6.38 4.79 5.77
CA ALA A 90 7.52 4.16 5.10
C ALA A 90 7.17 3.66 3.68
N ILE A 91 6.01 3.01 3.51
CA ILE A 91 5.52 2.60 2.19
C ILE A 91 5.29 3.81 1.27
N ASN A 92 4.69 4.88 1.78
CA ASN A 92 4.45 6.08 0.97
C ASN A 92 5.76 6.73 0.52
N GLU A 93 6.72 6.88 1.44
CA GLU A 93 8.05 7.42 1.12
C GLU A 93 8.80 6.53 0.11
N LEU A 94 8.76 5.21 0.30
CA LEU A 94 9.34 4.25 -0.65
C LEU A 94 8.67 4.36 -2.03
N THR A 95 7.35 4.39 -2.09
CA THR A 95 6.58 4.49 -3.34
C THR A 95 6.97 5.76 -4.11
N MET A 96 7.02 6.90 -3.41
CA MET A 96 7.45 8.18 -4.01
C MET A 96 8.90 8.12 -4.49
N GLY A 97 9.81 7.59 -3.67
CA GLY A 97 11.22 7.44 -4.01
C GLY A 97 11.44 6.58 -5.25
N LEU A 98 10.85 5.38 -5.28
CA LEU A 98 10.93 4.46 -6.41
C LEU A 98 10.32 5.06 -7.69
N GLY A 99 9.15 5.69 -7.57
CA GLY A 99 8.50 6.35 -8.70
C GLY A 99 9.34 7.50 -9.26
N GLN A 100 10.04 8.26 -8.41
CA GLN A 100 10.98 9.28 -8.88
C GLN A 100 12.21 8.67 -9.56
N LEU A 101 12.75 7.57 -9.03
CA LEU A 101 13.90 6.89 -9.65
C LEU A 101 13.55 6.36 -11.04
N ALA A 102 12.35 5.78 -11.19
CA ALA A 102 11.83 5.32 -12.49
C ALA A 102 11.67 6.50 -13.47
N LYS A 103 11.04 7.61 -13.05
CA LYS A 103 10.78 8.78 -13.91
C LYS A 103 12.03 9.57 -14.31
N LYS A 104 12.99 9.71 -13.39
CA LYS A 104 14.23 10.47 -13.62
C LYS A 104 15.32 9.65 -14.31
N LYS A 105 15.00 8.43 -14.79
CA LYS A 105 15.91 7.51 -15.45
C LYS A 105 17.13 7.12 -14.60
N TYR A 106 17.00 7.17 -13.27
CA TYR A 106 18.05 6.73 -12.33
C TYR A 106 18.00 5.20 -12.13
N PHE A 107 18.08 4.47 -13.24
CA PHE A 107 17.78 3.04 -13.28
C PHE A 107 18.79 2.18 -12.52
N SER A 108 20.04 2.61 -12.36
CA SER A 108 21.01 1.88 -11.51
C SER A 108 20.52 1.76 -10.06
N ASN A 109 19.98 2.84 -9.51
CA ASN A 109 19.44 2.83 -8.16
C ASN A 109 18.11 2.08 -8.11
N PHE A 110 17.24 2.29 -9.10
CA PHE A 110 15.98 1.57 -9.21
C PHE A 110 16.22 0.04 -9.20
N LYS A 111 17.12 -0.45 -10.06
CA LYS A 111 17.50 -1.87 -10.12
C LYS A 111 18.02 -2.41 -8.79
N LYS A 112 18.94 -1.68 -8.15
CA LYS A 112 19.46 -2.06 -6.82
C LYS A 112 18.32 -2.27 -5.82
N TRP A 113 17.38 -1.33 -5.75
CA TRP A 113 16.22 -1.44 -4.86
C TRP A 113 15.24 -2.54 -5.27
N SER A 114 15.03 -2.76 -6.57
CA SER A 114 14.22 -3.87 -7.10
C SER A 114 14.80 -5.22 -6.70
N HIS A 115 16.10 -5.44 -6.86
CA HIS A 115 16.73 -6.68 -6.43
C HIS A 115 16.65 -6.89 -4.91
N LEU A 116 16.85 -5.81 -4.15
CA LEU A 116 16.74 -5.87 -2.69
C LEU A 116 15.33 -6.29 -2.26
N ILE A 117 14.29 -5.62 -2.78
CA ILE A 117 12.89 -5.86 -2.40
C ILE A 117 12.39 -7.21 -2.92
N LEU A 118 12.56 -7.50 -4.21
CA LEU A 118 12.06 -8.73 -4.82
C LEU A 118 12.83 -9.96 -4.32
N GLY A 119 14.11 -9.81 -3.98
CA GLY A 119 14.95 -10.90 -3.48
C GLY A 119 14.79 -11.18 -1.99
N GLN A 120 14.72 -10.14 -1.14
CA GLN A 120 14.73 -10.30 0.33
C GLN A 120 13.36 -10.16 0.98
N HIS A 121 12.39 -9.58 0.29
CA HIS A 121 11.08 -9.26 0.86
C HIS A 121 9.93 -9.77 -0.02
N ALA A 122 10.08 -10.97 -0.60
CA ALA A 122 9.03 -11.63 -1.37
C ALA A 122 7.74 -11.83 -0.56
N ASP A 123 6.59 -11.67 -1.22
CA ASP A 123 5.23 -11.81 -0.68
C ASP A 123 4.84 -10.82 0.43
N THR A 124 5.70 -9.83 0.69
CA THR A 124 5.44 -8.74 1.64
C THR A 124 4.73 -7.56 0.98
N GLN A 125 4.34 -6.56 1.79
CA GLN A 125 3.83 -5.29 1.28
C GLN A 125 4.90 -4.49 0.50
N LEU A 126 6.19 -4.70 0.78
CA LEU A 126 7.28 -4.08 0.02
C LEU A 126 7.29 -4.59 -1.42
N GLU A 127 7.17 -5.91 -1.62
CA GLU A 127 7.11 -6.50 -2.95
C GLU A 127 5.90 -5.96 -3.73
N ARG A 128 4.71 -5.96 -3.11
CA ARG A 128 3.50 -5.40 -3.72
C ARG A 128 3.69 -3.93 -4.14
N THR A 129 4.37 -3.15 -3.32
CA THR A 129 4.68 -1.75 -3.62
C THR A 129 5.63 -1.63 -4.81
N MET A 130 6.68 -2.45 -4.87
CA MET A 130 7.59 -2.49 -6.03
C MET A 130 6.86 -2.89 -7.31
N ILE A 131 6.03 -3.94 -7.26
CA ILE A 131 5.22 -4.41 -8.39
C ILE A 131 4.31 -3.28 -8.90
N LYS A 132 3.62 -2.59 -7.99
CA LYS A 132 2.76 -1.46 -8.32
C LYS A 132 3.53 -0.33 -9.01
N VAL A 133 4.70 0.05 -8.47
CA VAL A 133 5.54 1.08 -9.10
C VAL A 133 6.01 0.66 -10.49
N ILE A 134 6.38 -0.62 -10.68
CA ILE A 134 6.75 -1.16 -11.99
C ILE A 134 5.54 -1.09 -12.94
N ALA A 135 4.34 -1.52 -12.51
CA ALA A 135 3.12 -1.49 -13.31
C ALA A 135 2.75 -0.06 -13.75
N GLU A 136 2.81 0.91 -12.83
CA GLU A 136 2.52 2.32 -13.12
C GLU A 136 3.55 2.98 -14.05
N ASN A 137 4.77 2.42 -14.14
CA ASN A 137 5.89 2.98 -14.90
C ASN A 137 6.41 2.01 -15.98
N LEU A 138 5.57 1.07 -16.41
CA LEU A 138 6.00 -0.10 -17.21
C LEU A 138 6.75 0.30 -18.49
N GLN A 139 6.25 1.28 -19.22
CA GLN A 139 6.87 1.76 -20.47
C GLN A 139 8.32 2.21 -20.26
N MET A 140 8.60 2.95 -19.18
CA MET A 140 9.94 3.40 -18.84
C MET A 140 10.84 2.24 -18.41
N VAL A 141 10.30 1.31 -17.61
CA VAL A 141 11.06 0.14 -17.13
C VAL A 141 11.40 -0.81 -18.28
N MET A 142 10.47 -1.06 -19.20
CA MET A 142 10.68 -1.96 -20.35
C MET A 142 11.62 -1.38 -21.40
N HIS A 143 11.37 -0.16 -21.87
CA HIS A 143 12.01 0.33 -23.09
C HIS A 143 13.25 1.21 -22.83
N GLU A 144 13.34 1.89 -21.69
CA GLU A 144 14.37 2.92 -21.48
C GLU A 144 15.53 2.46 -20.61
N SER A 145 15.41 1.32 -19.92
CA SER A 145 16.32 0.98 -18.82
C SER A 145 17.09 -0.33 -18.96
N GLY A 146 16.61 -1.26 -19.78
CA GLY A 146 17.06 -2.67 -19.76
C GLY A 146 16.83 -3.38 -18.42
N ALA A 147 16.20 -2.72 -17.45
CA ALA A 147 15.94 -3.29 -16.13
C ALA A 147 14.84 -4.35 -16.18
N TRP A 148 13.90 -4.25 -17.13
CA TRP A 148 12.84 -5.24 -17.26
C TRP A 148 13.41 -6.63 -17.51
N ASP A 149 14.23 -6.80 -18.54
CA ASP A 149 14.79 -8.10 -18.92
C ASP A 149 15.61 -8.69 -17.77
N GLU A 150 16.50 -7.90 -17.18
CA GLU A 150 17.32 -8.28 -16.01
C GLU A 150 16.46 -8.73 -14.81
N LEU A 151 15.38 -7.99 -14.52
CA LEU A 151 14.49 -8.32 -13.41
C LEU A 151 13.62 -9.55 -13.72
N THR A 152 13.16 -9.73 -14.96
CA THR A 152 12.35 -10.90 -15.33
C THR A 152 13.18 -12.18 -15.41
N ASP A 153 14.46 -12.07 -15.79
CA ASP A 153 15.40 -13.18 -15.75
C ASP A 153 15.70 -13.61 -14.30
N ALA A 154 15.90 -12.64 -13.42
CA ALA A 154 16.16 -12.89 -11.99
C ALA A 154 14.91 -13.34 -11.22
N TYR A 155 13.72 -12.84 -11.59
CA TYR A 155 12.46 -13.08 -10.89
C TYR A 155 11.34 -13.51 -11.86
N PRO A 156 11.28 -14.81 -12.24
CA PRO A 156 10.37 -15.29 -13.29
C PRO A 156 8.87 -15.03 -13.03
N LEU A 157 8.47 -14.92 -11.76
CA LEU A 157 7.07 -14.63 -11.39
C LEU A 157 6.70 -13.14 -11.50
N LEU A 158 7.68 -12.25 -11.69
CA LEU A 158 7.46 -10.80 -11.71
C LEU A 158 6.47 -10.39 -12.80
N CYS A 159 6.64 -10.91 -14.02
CA CYS A 159 5.75 -10.60 -15.15
C CYS A 159 4.29 -10.93 -14.82
N LYS A 160 4.04 -12.12 -14.26
CA LYS A 160 2.70 -12.54 -13.83
C LYS A 160 2.13 -11.61 -12.74
N LYS A 161 2.94 -11.23 -11.75
CA LYS A 161 2.52 -10.36 -10.66
C LYS A 161 2.21 -8.93 -11.16
N VAL A 162 3.02 -8.38 -12.06
CA VAL A 162 2.79 -7.08 -12.70
C VAL A 162 1.53 -7.08 -13.56
N LEU A 163 1.35 -8.10 -14.40
CA LEU A 163 0.13 -8.24 -15.21
C LEU A 163 -1.13 -8.29 -14.35
N ALA A 164 -1.10 -9.01 -13.24
CA ALA A 164 -2.23 -9.11 -12.32
C ALA A 164 -2.59 -7.76 -11.66
N ASP A 165 -1.59 -6.90 -11.39
CA ASP A 165 -1.81 -5.56 -10.83
C ASP A 165 -2.37 -4.59 -11.88
N MET A 166 -1.98 -4.74 -13.16
CA MET A 166 -2.48 -3.94 -14.26
C MET A 166 -3.89 -4.31 -14.71
N THR A 167 -4.28 -5.59 -14.57
CA THR A 167 -5.63 -6.02 -14.92
C THR A 167 -6.63 -5.46 -13.91
N PRO A 168 -7.68 -4.75 -14.35
CA PRO A 168 -8.73 -4.31 -13.45
C PRO A 168 -9.32 -5.56 -12.80
N LYS A 169 -9.28 -5.62 -11.46
CA LYS A 169 -10.04 -6.64 -10.74
C LYS A 169 -11.50 -6.51 -11.19
N PRO A 170 -12.17 -7.61 -11.57
CA PRO A 170 -13.58 -7.54 -11.91
C PRO A 170 -14.25 -6.87 -10.71
N THR A 171 -14.82 -5.70 -10.95
CA THR A 171 -15.69 -5.06 -9.97
C THR A 171 -16.71 -6.14 -9.63
N GLU A 172 -16.78 -6.54 -8.37
CA GLU A 172 -17.98 -7.17 -7.84
C GLU A 172 -19.08 -6.14 -8.09
N THR A 173 -19.66 -6.19 -9.28
CA THR A 173 -20.88 -5.50 -9.59
C THR A 173 -21.83 -6.05 -8.55
N ASP A 174 -22.33 -5.14 -7.72
CA ASP A 174 -23.47 -5.39 -6.86
C ASP A 174 -24.38 -6.36 -7.59
N VAL A 175 -24.59 -7.53 -6.99
CA VAL A 175 -25.60 -8.46 -7.44
C VAL A 175 -26.88 -7.63 -7.49
N VAL A 176 -27.21 -7.13 -8.68
CA VAL A 176 -28.49 -6.55 -8.98
C VAL A 176 -29.42 -7.72 -8.73
N LYS A 177 -30.00 -7.76 -7.53
CA LYS A 177 -31.13 -8.61 -7.19
C LYS A 177 -32.18 -8.26 -8.23
N ARG A 178 -32.20 -9.02 -9.33
CA ARG A 178 -33.31 -8.99 -10.27
C ARG A 178 -34.54 -9.29 -9.41
N PRO A 179 -35.55 -8.41 -9.38
CA PRO A 179 -36.79 -8.75 -8.72
C PRO A 179 -37.32 -10.02 -9.36
N ALA A 180 -37.59 -11.04 -8.54
CA ALA A 180 -38.23 -12.26 -8.99
C ALA A 180 -39.61 -11.88 -9.55
N GLY A 181 -39.80 -11.98 -10.87
CA GLY A 181 -41.14 -11.79 -11.45
C GLY A 181 -41.25 -11.25 -12.87
N VAL A 182 -40.18 -11.03 -13.63
CA VAL A 182 -40.33 -10.69 -15.06
C VAL A 182 -40.17 -11.96 -15.90
N ALA A 183 -41.30 -12.64 -16.09
CA ALA A 183 -41.43 -13.69 -17.08
C ALA A 183 -41.21 -13.07 -18.47
N PHE A 184 -40.43 -13.77 -19.30
CA PHE A 184 -40.36 -13.49 -20.73
C PHE A 184 -41.74 -13.75 -21.34
N ASP A 185 -42.45 -12.70 -21.70
CA ASP A 185 -43.65 -12.82 -22.52
C ASP A 185 -43.23 -12.66 -23.98
N ASP A 186 -42.94 -13.80 -24.60
CA ASP A 186 -42.85 -13.94 -26.05
C ASP A 186 -44.26 -13.79 -26.64
N THR A 187 -44.67 -12.58 -26.98
CA THR A 187 -45.83 -12.35 -27.85
C THR A 187 -45.42 -11.67 -29.15
N TYR A 188 -45.14 -12.52 -30.13
CA TYR A 188 -45.20 -12.21 -31.54
C TYR A 188 -46.57 -11.61 -31.90
N HIS A 189 -46.61 -10.35 -32.29
CA HIS A 189 -47.67 -9.82 -33.14
C HIS A 189 -47.08 -9.29 -34.47
N LEU A 190 -47.18 -10.14 -35.48
CA LEU A 190 -47.17 -9.80 -36.90
C LEU A 190 -48.49 -9.09 -37.27
N ARG A 191 -48.43 -7.88 -37.82
CA ARG A 191 -49.32 -7.37 -38.90
C ARG A 191 -48.83 -6.00 -39.40
N SER A 192 -48.16 -5.93 -40.54
CA SER A 192 -48.70 -5.56 -41.87
C SER A 192 -49.75 -4.44 -41.89
N GLY A 193 -49.42 -3.33 -42.57
CA GLY A 193 -50.30 -2.81 -43.63
C GLY A 193 -50.88 -1.39 -43.51
N SER A 194 -50.30 -0.49 -44.32
CA SER A 194 -50.98 0.50 -45.18
C SER A 194 -51.46 1.87 -44.64
N ASN A 195 -50.87 2.91 -45.26
CA ASN A 195 -51.45 4.15 -45.80
C ASN A 195 -52.50 4.93 -45.00
N LYS A 196 -52.19 6.21 -44.72
CA LYS A 196 -53.01 7.34 -45.19
C LYS A 196 -52.25 8.68 -45.23
N ARG A 197 -52.58 9.43 -46.28
CA ARG A 197 -52.06 10.70 -46.79
C ARG A 197 -52.41 11.91 -45.88
N GLY A 198 -51.64 12.99 -46.04
CA GLY A 198 -52.02 14.39 -45.75
C GLY A 198 -50.82 15.32 -45.97
N PHE A 199 -50.48 15.66 -47.21
CA PHE A 199 -50.75 16.94 -47.89
C PHE A 199 -50.29 18.23 -47.14
N ARG A 200 -49.33 18.92 -47.81
CA ARG A 200 -48.71 20.26 -47.63
C ARG A 200 -49.75 21.41 -47.67
N PRO A 201 -49.48 22.68 -47.26
CA PRO A 201 -48.41 23.59 -47.76
C PRO A 201 -47.85 24.58 -46.71
N GLY A 202 -46.83 25.42 -46.90
CA GLY A 202 -45.98 25.84 -48.02
C GLY A 202 -45.29 27.18 -47.64
N SER A 203 -44.12 27.45 -48.23
CA SER A 203 -43.49 28.77 -48.55
C SER A 203 -43.29 29.81 -47.42
N THR A 204 -42.20 30.59 -47.32
CA THR A 204 -41.35 31.18 -48.36
C THR A 204 -40.09 31.79 -47.73
N PHE A 205 -39.01 31.77 -48.52
CA PHE A 205 -37.86 32.68 -48.61
C PHE A 205 -37.93 34.03 -47.88
N TYR A 206 -36.83 34.41 -47.20
CA TYR A 206 -35.81 35.35 -47.68
C TYR A 206 -34.45 34.98 -47.08
#